data_AF-A0A7W0X7Y3-F1
#
_entry.id   AF-A0A7W0X7Y3-F1
#
_cell.length_a   1.000
_cell.length_b   1.000
_cell.length_c   1.000
_cell.angle_alpha   90.00
_cell.angle_beta   90.00
_cell.angle_gamma   90.00
#
_symmetry.space_group_name_H-M   'P 1'
#
loop_
_entity.id
_entity.type
_entity.pdbx_description
1 polymer ?
#
loop_
_entity_poly.entity_id
_entity_poly.type
_entity_poly.pdbx_seq_one_letter_code
_entity_poly.pdbx_strand_id
1 'polypeptide(L)'
;SVAYPARAPTVIGVSATTIRGCLADYSNSGLDADLAAPGGGYDAALSDNPYDAKACQPDLKGASIYQQTFTSSVRSFGLPGEYMGTSQASPHVSGVAALLIATKRLGRNPSPRAIESRLKETARDIGAPGRDSHYGYGLLDARAALR
;
A
#
# COMPACT_ATOMS: atom_id res chain seq x y z
N SER A 1 -6.68 -1.80 14.46
CA SER A 1 -5.62 -2.78 14.80
C SER A 1 -5.44 -3.73 13.62
N VAL A 2 -4.22 -4.19 13.37
CA VAL A 2 -3.92 -5.15 12.29
C VAL A 2 -4.25 -6.57 12.75
N ALA A 3 -4.99 -7.32 11.92
CA ALA A 3 -5.40 -8.69 12.20
C ALA A 3 -4.43 -9.72 11.60
N TYR A 4 -4.44 -10.95 12.11
CA TYR A 4 -3.81 -12.07 11.41
C TYR A 4 -4.56 -12.37 10.09
N PRO A 5 -3.86 -12.74 9.01
CA PRO A 5 -2.43 -13.07 8.93
C PRO A 5 -1.50 -11.85 8.73
N ALA A 6 -2.03 -10.66 8.47
CA ALA A 6 -1.22 -9.46 8.18
C ALA A 6 -0.28 -9.06 9.34
N ARG A 7 -0.63 -9.43 10.58
CA ARG A 7 0.20 -9.22 11.78
C ARG A 7 1.36 -10.21 11.94
N ALA A 8 1.42 -11.27 11.14
CA ALA A 8 2.43 -12.31 11.33
C ALA A 8 3.85 -11.77 10.99
N PRO A 9 4.90 -12.12 11.77
CA PRO A 9 6.26 -11.59 11.55
C PRO A 9 6.89 -11.88 10.18
N THR A 10 6.33 -12.81 9.41
CA THR A 10 6.81 -13.22 8.08
C THR A 10 5.91 -12.71 6.95
N VAL A 11 4.92 -11.86 7.26
CA VAL A 11 3.97 -11.29 6.32
C VAL A 11 4.21 -9.79 6.25
N ILE A 12 4.17 -9.23 5.05
CA ILE A 12 4.21 -7.77 4.87
C ILE A 12 2.79 -7.24 5.06
N GLY A 13 2.56 -6.52 6.15
CA GLY A 13 1.29 -5.85 6.43
C GLY A 13 1.14 -4.58 5.56
N VAL A 14 0.07 -4.50 4.77
CA VAL A 14 -0.14 -3.40 3.81
C VAL A 14 -1.36 -2.55 4.17
N SER A 15 -1.12 -1.28 4.52
CA SER A 15 -2.14 -0.25 4.65
C SER A 15 -2.57 0.30 3.28
N ALA A 16 -3.79 0.79 3.18
CA ALA A 16 -4.31 1.44 1.97
C ALA A 16 -4.19 2.96 2.04
N THR A 17 -3.68 3.57 0.96
CA THR A 17 -3.74 5.03 0.76
C THR A 17 -4.69 5.42 -0.35
N THR A 18 -5.16 6.66 -0.31
CA THR A 18 -5.91 7.29 -1.38
C THR A 18 -4.98 7.95 -2.40
N ILE A 19 -5.57 8.53 -3.45
CA ILE A 19 -4.84 9.27 -4.48
C ILE A 19 -4.08 10.50 -3.95
N ARG A 20 -4.47 11.02 -2.78
CA ARG A 20 -3.81 12.17 -2.12
C ARG A 20 -2.63 11.75 -1.25
N GLY A 21 -2.38 10.46 -1.11
CA GLY A 21 -1.33 9.93 -0.23
C GLY A 21 -1.75 9.83 1.23
N CYS A 22 -3.05 9.98 1.52
CA CYS A 22 -3.62 9.84 2.86
C CYS A 22 -4.06 8.41 3.13
N LEU A 23 -4.12 8.01 4.40
CA LEU A 23 -4.68 6.72 4.80
C LEU A 23 -6.15 6.65 4.34
N ALA A 24 -6.57 5.53 3.79
CA ALA A 24 -7.98 5.32 3.45
C ALA A 24 -8.81 5.11 4.72
N ASP A 25 -10.03 5.64 4.75
CA ASP A 25 -10.95 5.60 5.91
C ASP A 25 -11.24 4.18 6.44
N TYR A 26 -11.30 3.19 5.57
CA TYR A 26 -11.49 1.78 5.91
C TYR A 26 -10.19 1.06 6.31
N SER A 27 -9.02 1.67 6.12
CA SER A 27 -7.74 0.99 6.33
C SER A 27 -7.51 0.75 7.81
N ASN A 28 -7.24 -0.50 8.18
CA ASN A 28 -6.75 -0.79 9.51
C ASN A 28 -5.36 -0.17 9.69
N SER A 29 -5.13 0.44 10.85
CA SER A 29 -3.85 0.97 11.29
C SER A 29 -3.37 0.28 12.58
N GLY A 30 -2.06 0.41 12.85
CA GLY A 30 -1.35 -0.10 14.01
C GLY A 30 0.14 -0.30 13.73
N LEU A 31 0.91 -0.49 14.80
CA LEU A 31 2.37 -0.72 14.72
C LEU A 31 2.77 -2.04 14.05
N ASP A 32 1.82 -2.82 13.53
CA ASP A 32 2.07 -4.03 12.77
C ASP A 32 1.89 -3.81 11.25
N ALA A 33 1.56 -2.59 10.80
CA ALA A 33 1.65 -2.22 9.40
C ALA A 33 3.12 -2.03 8.99
N ASP A 34 3.49 -2.53 7.82
CA ASP A 34 4.84 -2.44 7.29
C ASP A 34 4.95 -1.36 6.22
N LEU A 35 4.01 -1.30 5.29
CA LEU A 35 4.04 -0.40 4.15
C LEU A 35 2.64 0.09 3.83
N ALA A 36 2.56 1.24 3.17
CA ALA A 36 1.34 1.73 2.56
C ALA A 36 1.40 1.60 1.04
N ALA A 37 0.27 1.33 0.40
CA ALA A 37 0.15 1.33 -1.05
C ALA A 37 -1.23 1.83 -1.51
N PRO A 38 -1.38 2.25 -2.78
CA PRO A 38 -2.64 2.77 -3.28
C PRO A 38 -3.78 1.75 -3.17
N GLY A 39 -4.80 2.07 -2.36
CA GLY A 39 -6.03 1.30 -2.20
C GLY A 39 -7.28 2.05 -2.62
N GLY A 40 -7.22 3.37 -2.85
CA GLY A 40 -8.34 4.20 -3.30
C GLY A 40 -9.36 4.51 -2.19
N GLY A 41 -10.45 5.19 -2.55
CA GLY A 41 -11.54 5.55 -1.62
C GLY A 41 -11.41 6.94 -1.00
N TYR A 42 -12.04 7.13 0.18
CA TYR A 42 -12.03 8.38 0.94
C TYR A 42 -10.84 8.45 1.88
N ASP A 43 -10.39 9.66 2.20
CA ASP A 43 -9.34 9.84 3.18
C ASP A 43 -9.91 9.59 4.58
N ALA A 44 -9.14 8.94 5.44
CA ALA A 44 -9.44 8.88 6.86
C ALA A 44 -9.43 10.30 7.44
N ALA A 45 -10.30 10.56 8.41
CA ALA A 45 -10.36 11.82 9.15
C ALA A 45 -9.22 11.91 10.18
N LEU A 46 -7.98 11.92 9.68
CA LEU A 46 -6.76 12.06 10.45
C LEU A 46 -6.24 13.49 10.38
N SER A 47 -5.82 14.00 11.53
CA SER A 47 -5.16 15.30 11.67
C SER A 47 -4.14 15.28 12.81
N ASP A 48 -3.66 14.09 13.17
CA ASP A 48 -2.76 13.86 14.30
C ASP A 48 -1.31 14.24 13.99
N ASN A 49 -0.97 14.48 12.73
CA ASN A 49 0.31 14.99 12.29
C ASN A 49 0.18 16.10 11.22
N PRO A 50 1.21 16.94 11.03
CA PRO A 50 1.15 18.06 10.08
C PRO A 50 0.99 17.65 8.61
N TYR A 51 1.42 16.44 8.23
CA TYR A 51 1.23 15.93 6.87
C TYR A 51 -0.25 15.67 6.63
N ASP A 52 -0.90 14.88 7.49
CA ASP A 52 -2.31 14.52 7.32
C ASP A 52 -3.23 15.74 7.44
N ALA A 53 -2.99 16.63 8.41
CA ALA A 53 -3.76 17.86 8.58
C ALA A 53 -3.71 18.80 7.35
N LYS A 54 -2.66 18.68 6.52
CA LYS A 54 -2.48 19.49 5.32
C LYS A 54 -2.95 18.79 4.04
N ALA A 55 -2.69 17.48 3.93
CA ALA A 55 -2.89 16.73 2.71
C ALA A 55 -4.32 16.13 2.61
N CYS A 56 -4.89 15.73 3.73
CA CYS A 56 -6.09 14.89 3.75
C CYS A 56 -7.37 15.70 3.73
N GLN A 57 -8.32 15.22 2.91
CA GLN A 57 -9.61 15.85 2.66
C GLN A 57 -10.70 14.77 2.78
N PRO A 58 -11.14 14.44 4.01
CA PRO A 58 -12.08 13.34 4.28
C PRO A 58 -13.42 13.51 3.55
N ASP A 59 -13.86 14.75 3.35
CA ASP A 59 -15.13 15.06 2.69
C ASP A 59 -15.08 14.90 1.16
N LEU A 60 -13.91 14.71 0.57
CA LEU A 60 -13.75 14.55 -0.88
C LEU A 60 -13.52 13.09 -1.27
N LYS A 61 -14.40 12.56 -2.13
CA LYS A 61 -14.23 11.25 -2.76
C LYS A 61 -12.88 11.19 -3.48
N GLY A 62 -12.04 10.23 -3.13
CA GLY A 62 -10.80 9.94 -3.85
C GLY A 62 -11.03 9.05 -5.07
N ALA A 63 -9.95 8.73 -5.77
CA ALA A 63 -10.02 7.84 -6.93
C ALA A 63 -10.14 6.36 -6.51
N SER A 64 -10.78 5.56 -7.36
CA SER A 64 -10.79 4.09 -7.26
C SER A 64 -9.52 3.50 -7.88
N ILE A 65 -9.20 2.26 -7.50
CA ILE A 65 -8.17 1.47 -8.17
C ILE A 65 -8.79 0.82 -9.40
N TYR A 66 -8.22 1.07 -10.57
CA TYR A 66 -8.65 0.38 -11.79
C TYR A 66 -8.00 -0.99 -11.88
N GLN A 67 -8.80 -2.02 -12.08
CA GLN A 67 -8.33 -3.39 -12.28
C GLN A 67 -9.11 -4.05 -13.42
N GLN A 68 -8.39 -4.68 -14.34
CA GLN A 68 -9.03 -5.56 -15.32
C GLN A 68 -9.46 -6.84 -14.63
N THR A 69 -10.77 -7.11 -14.65
CA THR A 69 -11.34 -8.27 -13.97
C THR A 69 -12.56 -8.80 -14.71
N PHE A 70 -13.07 -9.95 -14.26
CA PHE A 70 -14.33 -10.50 -14.74
C PHE A 70 -15.49 -9.57 -14.39
N THR A 71 -16.40 -9.37 -15.33
CA THR A 71 -17.61 -8.57 -15.13
C THR A 71 -18.77 -9.47 -14.67
N SER A 72 -19.78 -9.68 -15.51
CA SER A 72 -20.91 -10.57 -15.25
C SER A 72 -20.60 -12.05 -15.48
N SER A 73 -19.45 -12.39 -16.04
CA SER A 73 -19.05 -13.76 -16.39
C SER A 73 -17.54 -13.93 -16.46
N VAL A 74 -17.05 -15.14 -16.20
CA VAL A 74 -15.63 -15.53 -16.37
C VAL A 74 -15.14 -15.47 -17.83
N ARG A 75 -16.05 -15.27 -18.79
CA ARG A 75 -15.74 -15.08 -20.21
C ARG A 75 -15.72 -13.62 -20.65
N SER A 76 -16.06 -12.68 -19.75
CA SER A 76 -16.13 -11.25 -20.06
C SER A 76 -15.22 -10.48 -19.12
N PHE A 77 -14.32 -9.70 -19.70
CA PHE A 77 -13.42 -8.81 -18.96
C PHE A 77 -13.84 -7.36 -19.14
N GLY A 78 -13.57 -6.56 -18.12
CA GLY A 78 -13.76 -5.11 -18.17
C GLY A 78 -12.92 -4.42 -17.12
N LEU A 79 -13.12 -3.10 -17.02
CA LEU A 79 -12.53 -2.24 -16.00
C LEU A 79 -13.68 -1.63 -15.16
N PRO A 80 -14.28 -2.40 -14.24
CA PRO A 80 -15.29 -1.85 -13.35
C PRO A 80 -14.69 -0.73 -12.51
N GLY A 81 -15.50 0.28 -12.21
CA GLY A 81 -15.13 1.34 -11.29
C GLY A 81 -15.28 0.93 -9.83
N GLU A 82 -14.93 1.85 -8.93
CA GLU A 82 -15.25 1.79 -7.50
C GLU A 82 -14.50 0.74 -6.66
N TYR A 83 -13.53 0.03 -7.22
CA TYR A 83 -12.66 -0.83 -6.40
C TYR A 83 -11.83 0.02 -5.43
N MET A 84 -12.01 -0.28 -4.15
CA MET A 84 -11.22 0.26 -3.06
C MET A 84 -11.01 -0.79 -1.99
N GLY A 85 -9.89 -0.72 -1.26
CA GLY A 85 -9.58 -1.68 -0.21
C GLY A 85 -8.08 -1.94 -0.06
N THR A 86 -7.70 -2.41 1.14
CA THR A 86 -6.35 -2.97 1.39
C THR A 86 -6.06 -4.19 0.50
N SER A 87 -7.11 -4.91 0.06
CA SER A 87 -7.02 -5.95 -0.96
C SER A 87 -6.53 -5.44 -2.32
N GLN A 88 -6.70 -4.16 -2.65
CA GLN A 88 -6.16 -3.53 -3.85
C GLN A 88 -4.79 -2.87 -3.60
N ALA A 89 -4.49 -2.46 -2.37
CA ALA A 89 -3.16 -2.00 -1.99
C ALA A 89 -2.12 -3.14 -2.04
N SER A 90 -2.46 -4.28 -1.45
CA SER A 90 -1.59 -5.48 -1.36
C SER A 90 -0.97 -5.93 -2.70
N PRO A 91 -1.71 -6.05 -3.83
CA PRO A 91 -1.14 -6.47 -5.10
C PRO A 91 -0.13 -5.48 -5.69
N HIS A 92 -0.17 -4.19 -5.35
CA HIS A 92 0.89 -3.25 -5.74
C HIS A 92 2.22 -3.64 -5.09
N VAL A 93 2.22 -3.94 -3.78
CA VAL A 93 3.41 -4.40 -3.05
C VAL A 93 3.90 -5.73 -3.61
N SER A 94 3.01 -6.70 -3.80
CA SER A 94 3.35 -8.00 -4.41
C SER A 94 3.92 -7.86 -5.82
N GLY A 95 3.39 -6.94 -6.62
CA GLY A 95 3.88 -6.65 -7.98
C GLY A 95 5.31 -6.10 -7.96
N VAL A 96 5.62 -5.16 -7.08
CA VAL A 96 7.00 -4.62 -6.96
C VAL A 96 7.96 -5.68 -6.41
N ALA A 97 7.53 -6.50 -5.46
CA ALA A 97 8.31 -7.65 -4.98
C ALA A 97 8.64 -8.63 -6.12
N ALA A 98 7.66 -8.94 -6.98
CA ALA A 98 7.88 -9.78 -8.15
C ALA A 98 8.86 -9.14 -9.15
N LEU A 99 8.80 -7.83 -9.37
CA LEU A 99 9.75 -7.11 -10.22
C LEU A 99 11.18 -7.17 -9.65
N LEU A 100 11.36 -7.04 -8.33
CA LEU A 100 12.68 -7.20 -7.68
C LEU A 100 13.28 -8.58 -7.95
N ILE A 101 12.46 -9.65 -7.84
CA ILE A 101 12.87 -11.02 -8.14
C ILE A 101 13.24 -11.16 -9.62
N ALA A 102 12.36 -10.70 -10.51
CA ALA A 102 12.52 -10.85 -11.96
C ALA A 102 13.75 -10.11 -12.49
N THR A 103 14.01 -8.91 -11.98
CA THR A 103 15.16 -8.07 -12.38
C THR A 103 16.47 -8.53 -11.75
N LYS A 104 16.44 -9.44 -10.77
CA LYS A 104 17.62 -9.96 -10.05
C LYS A 104 18.48 -8.87 -9.39
N ARG A 105 17.89 -7.72 -9.07
CA ARG A 105 18.60 -6.57 -8.48
C ARG A 105 19.17 -6.88 -7.10
N LEU A 106 18.53 -7.81 -6.40
CA LEU A 106 18.95 -8.32 -5.10
C LEU A 106 19.69 -9.68 -5.20
N GLY A 107 20.18 -10.03 -6.39
CA GLY A 107 20.81 -11.32 -6.69
C GLY A 107 19.85 -12.34 -7.34
N ARG A 108 20.37 -13.54 -7.63
CA ARG A 108 19.63 -14.59 -8.37
C ARG A 108 18.51 -15.25 -7.57
N ASN A 109 18.66 -15.30 -6.25
CA ASN A 109 17.71 -15.92 -5.33
C ASN A 109 17.64 -15.08 -4.04
N PRO A 110 17.04 -13.88 -4.09
CA PRO A 110 16.96 -13.02 -2.92
C PRO A 110 16.10 -13.67 -1.84
N SER A 111 16.51 -13.51 -0.58
CA SER A 111 15.69 -13.99 0.54
C SER A 111 14.43 -13.12 0.69
N PRO A 112 13.32 -13.66 1.24
CA PRO A 112 12.13 -12.85 1.54
C PRO A 112 12.44 -11.60 2.35
N ARG A 113 13.32 -11.72 3.35
CA ARG A 113 13.79 -10.59 4.16
C ARG A 113 14.53 -9.53 3.35
N ALA A 114 15.35 -9.92 2.39
CA ALA A 114 16.05 -8.95 1.53
C ALA A 114 15.06 -8.16 0.67
N ILE A 115 14.00 -8.82 0.16
CA ILE A 115 12.93 -8.16 -0.59
C ILE A 115 12.18 -7.18 0.32
N GLU A 116 11.75 -7.64 1.49
CA GLU A 116 11.04 -6.81 2.47
C GLU A 116 11.87 -5.58 2.88
N SER A 117 13.14 -5.77 3.25
CA SER A 117 14.05 -4.67 3.58
C SER A 117 14.16 -3.67 2.44
N ARG A 118 14.32 -4.15 1.19
CA ARG A 118 14.41 -3.27 0.02
C ARG A 118 13.15 -2.43 -0.17
N LEU A 119 11.98 -3.02 0.02
CA LEU A 119 10.69 -2.32 -0.10
C LEU A 119 10.53 -1.26 1.00
N LYS A 120 10.90 -1.58 2.25
CA LYS A 120 10.86 -0.67 3.41
C LYS A 120 11.84 0.49 3.28
N GLU A 121 13.09 0.20 2.92
CA GLU A 121 14.16 1.21 2.79
C GLU A 121 13.93 2.20 1.64
N THR A 122 13.09 1.84 0.67
CA THR A 122 12.78 2.68 -0.49
C THR A 122 11.39 3.29 -0.48
N ALA A 123 10.57 2.93 0.51
CA ALA A 123 9.29 3.55 0.70
C ALA A 123 9.48 5.06 0.92
N ARG A 124 8.57 5.84 0.32
CA ARG A 124 8.53 7.28 0.54
C ARG A 124 7.87 7.53 1.90
N ASP A 125 8.65 8.07 2.83
CA ASP A 125 8.17 8.52 4.13
C ASP A 125 7.04 9.55 3.96
N ILE A 126 5.87 9.23 4.52
CA ILE A 126 4.64 10.03 4.50
C ILE A 126 3.96 9.88 5.87
N GLY A 127 3.19 10.89 6.27
CA GLY A 127 2.64 10.94 7.63
C GLY A 127 3.63 11.52 8.63
N ALA A 128 3.74 10.88 9.79
CA ALA A 128 4.68 11.29 10.82
C ALA A 128 6.10 10.82 10.45
N PRO A 129 7.16 11.64 10.64
CA PRO A 129 8.50 11.27 10.21
C PRO A 129 8.98 9.91 10.74
N GLY A 130 9.45 9.05 9.84
CA GLY A 130 9.92 7.71 10.14
C GLY A 130 8.79 6.67 10.17
N ARG A 131 8.99 5.60 10.92
CA ARG A 131 7.99 4.53 10.98
C ARG A 131 6.82 4.95 11.87
N ASP A 132 5.60 4.94 11.32
CA ASP A 132 4.39 5.27 12.07
C ASP A 132 3.32 4.15 12.02
N SER A 133 2.24 4.35 12.78
CA SER A 133 1.16 3.37 12.90
C SER A 133 0.16 3.38 11.73
N HIS A 134 0.19 4.39 10.85
CA HIS A 134 -0.76 4.53 9.75
C HIS A 134 -0.17 3.97 8.45
N TYR A 135 1.04 4.41 8.13
CA TYR A 135 1.73 4.17 6.87
C TYR A 135 2.90 3.19 6.99
N GLY A 136 3.23 2.73 8.20
CA GLY A 136 4.37 1.85 8.43
C GLY A 136 5.67 2.57 8.08
N TYR A 137 6.47 1.99 7.19
CA TYR A 137 7.69 2.63 6.66
C TYR A 137 7.41 3.66 5.55
N GLY A 138 6.15 3.86 5.17
CA GLY A 138 5.73 4.85 4.18
C GLY A 138 5.10 4.23 2.92
N LEU A 139 4.91 5.07 1.91
CA LEU A 139 4.28 4.69 0.65
C LEU A 139 5.26 3.95 -0.26
N LEU A 140 4.85 2.80 -0.77
CA LEU A 140 5.60 2.01 -1.76
C LEU A 140 6.08 2.86 -2.95
N ASP A 141 7.39 2.83 -3.23
CA ASP A 141 7.99 3.46 -4.42
C ASP A 141 8.68 2.40 -5.30
N ALA A 142 7.98 1.99 -6.36
CA ALA A 142 8.48 1.00 -7.30
C ALA A 142 9.77 1.42 -8.02
N ARG A 143 9.92 2.71 -8.34
CA ARG A 143 11.10 3.21 -9.04
C ARG A 143 12.31 3.18 -8.12
N ALA A 144 12.15 3.65 -6.89
CA ALA A 144 13.21 3.65 -5.90
C ALA A 144 13.63 2.21 -5.57
N ALA A 145 12.68 1.28 -5.41
CA ALA A 145 12.95 -0.14 -5.16
C ALA A 145 13.79 -0.82 -6.26
N LEU A 146 13.55 -0.48 -7.54
CA LEU A 146 14.21 -1.12 -8.70
C LEU A 146 15.52 -0.45 -9.14
N ARG A 147 15.90 0.67 -8.52
CA ARG A 147 17.21 1.31 -8.72
C ARG A 147 18.35 0.55 -8.06
#